data_AF-A0A913Y9Y4-F1
#
_entry.id   AF-A0A913Y9Y4-F1
#
_cell.length_a   1.000
_cell.length_b   1.000
_cell.length_c   1.000
_cell.angle_alpha   90.00
_cell.angle_beta   90.00
_cell.angle_gamma   90.00
#
_symmetry.space_group_name_H-M   'P 1'
#
loop_
_entity.id
_entity.type
_entity.pdbx_description
1 polymer ?
#
loop_
_entity_poly.entity_id
_entity_poly.type
_entity_poly.pdbx_seq_one_letter_code
_entity_poly.pdbx_strand_id
1 'polypeptide(L)'
;MVYLPLIVIYVLASVRTTDAKYENSFFRDSKSSSVLSTIFKNAKEHQGSLLPSRNDLVLILDSSAAVGDQQVFASSRKFAHGVVREFSVSPSTTRVSLILCSSKPYLQFGLDKFVNKECTLKAIKNASPSSDQHCDLGLSLKQAYRLILRSRKQRSAIHRPRPIVLIINASPHYKQTAKIAQTLRGSRVEIFLITVGIPVLDAKIRALISHPVNQHHLHVTHVNQLDNYAEIVQNQGLKRTCHGKATAFDECDRRCQCSNSQMVNCHRVRKDFQSMSLAERRRYIKVLKTASTAKPYKRIYDEITSYHPRWFDDVHKVEYFFPWHRWYILKFENFLRQIDCRVIVPYWDWIQAVSDKRLWRTKHYFDIWYPGPHGLGGNGEGPDQCVPNGPFGAGHWIPSLQFNMTCLTREFNGCWENRLPKVADRDKLLQLPVEDFENFEGNVREWLHDNFHMAIGGIMSLDASSNAPEFWFHHAFLDKIWTDWQKRGYEFKHQYYHNVKTSLPGAKVNGKMFTDQSKQPACVKVDYAEHPKPFEFPEDKFNHKIKHPTLVQTCDDDDDIDDNVTK
;
A
#
# COMPACT_ATOMS: atom_id res chain seq x y z
N MET A 1 -63.43 43.13 -55.24
CA MET A 1 -64.00 43.69 -53.98
C MET A 1 -63.82 42.64 -52.90
N VAL A 2 -63.22 42.82 -51.73
CA VAL A 2 -62.69 43.93 -50.93
C VAL A 2 -61.79 43.22 -49.89
N TYR A 3 -60.49 43.52 -49.87
CA TYR A 3 -59.71 44.03 -48.72
C TYR A 3 -59.59 43.17 -47.44
N LEU A 4 -58.32 42.85 -47.12
CA LEU A 4 -57.71 42.71 -45.79
C LEU A 4 -58.06 43.89 -44.84
N PRO A 5 -58.01 43.78 -43.47
CA PRO A 5 -56.71 43.68 -42.78
C PRO A 5 -56.63 43.00 -41.37
N LEU A 6 -55.37 42.67 -41.04
CA LEU A 6 -54.63 42.63 -39.75
C LEU A 6 -55.35 42.94 -38.42
N ILE A 7 -55.01 42.17 -37.36
CA ILE A 7 -54.30 42.64 -36.14
C ILE A 7 -53.47 41.49 -35.54
N VAL A 8 -52.24 41.82 -35.17
CA VAL A 8 -51.18 41.02 -34.54
C VAL A 8 -51.25 41.16 -33.02
N ILE A 9 -51.15 40.06 -32.25
CA ILE A 9 -50.43 40.03 -30.95
C ILE A 9 -49.77 38.65 -30.76
N TYR A 10 -48.46 38.67 -30.52
CA TYR A 10 -47.57 37.56 -30.18
C TYR A 10 -47.94 36.87 -28.86
N VAL A 11 -47.76 35.54 -28.75
CA VAL A 11 -46.75 34.88 -27.88
C VAL A 11 -46.68 33.39 -28.25
N LEU A 12 -45.47 32.94 -28.55
CA LEU A 12 -45.09 31.57 -28.90
C LEU A 12 -45.07 30.67 -27.64
N ALA A 13 -45.79 29.54 -27.69
CA ALA A 13 -45.44 28.31 -27.00
C ALA A 13 -45.99 27.12 -27.80
N SER A 14 -45.28 26.76 -28.88
CA SER A 14 -45.66 25.69 -29.79
C SER A 14 -45.02 24.36 -29.38
N VAL A 15 -45.90 23.43 -29.04
CA VAL A 15 -45.88 22.02 -29.45
C VAL A 15 -44.86 21.10 -28.76
N ARG A 16 -45.41 20.39 -27.77
CA ARG A 16 -45.05 19.01 -27.42
C ARG A 16 -45.26 18.10 -28.64
N THR A 17 -44.23 17.35 -29.04
CA THR A 17 -44.19 15.87 -29.01
C THR A 17 -42.90 15.34 -29.65
N THR A 18 -42.44 14.20 -29.10
CA THR A 18 -41.50 13.18 -29.63
C THR A 18 -40.02 13.55 -29.83
N ASP A 19 -39.13 12.98 -28.99
CA ASP A 19 -38.18 11.93 -29.43
C ASP A 19 -37.25 11.44 -28.31
N ALA A 20 -37.65 10.34 -27.64
CA ALA A 20 -36.78 9.53 -26.78
C ALA A 20 -35.81 8.62 -27.59
N LYS A 21 -35.59 8.92 -28.87
CA LYS A 21 -34.69 8.18 -29.78
C LYS A 21 -33.30 8.81 -29.93
N TYR A 22 -33.07 10.02 -29.41
CA TYR A 22 -31.81 10.74 -29.59
C TYR A 22 -30.76 10.52 -28.48
N GLU A 23 -31.11 9.95 -27.32
CA GLU A 23 -30.17 9.74 -26.21
C GLU A 23 -29.48 8.36 -26.19
N ASN A 24 -29.84 7.44 -27.10
CA ASN A 24 -29.34 6.05 -27.08
C ASN A 24 -28.53 5.62 -28.32
N SER A 25 -28.19 6.52 -29.23
CA SER A 25 -27.37 6.20 -30.42
C SER A 25 -25.85 6.20 -30.16
N PHE A 26 -25.40 6.70 -28.99
CA PHE A 26 -23.97 6.74 -28.63
C PHE A 26 -23.40 5.37 -28.17
N PHE A 27 -24.27 4.36 -28.03
CA PHE A 27 -23.92 3.03 -27.49
C PHE A 27 -23.57 1.96 -28.56
N ARG A 28 -23.22 2.34 -29.79
CA ARG A 28 -23.02 1.37 -30.89
C ARG A 28 -21.80 1.64 -31.78
N ASP A 29 -20.64 1.94 -31.21
CA ASP A 29 -19.40 1.59 -31.91
C ASP A 29 -18.83 0.29 -31.32
N SER A 30 -19.01 -0.82 -32.06
CA SER A 30 -18.47 -2.14 -31.70
C SER A 30 -16.95 -2.09 -31.45
N LYS A 31 -16.24 -1.17 -32.10
CA LYS A 31 -14.79 -1.01 -31.98
C LYS A 31 -14.38 -0.37 -30.66
N SER A 32 -15.09 0.65 -30.18
CA SER A 32 -14.77 1.29 -28.90
C SER A 32 -15.05 0.37 -27.72
N SER A 33 -16.15 -0.37 -27.77
CA SER A 33 -16.47 -1.44 -26.82
C SER A 33 -15.36 -2.52 -26.80
N SER A 34 -14.87 -2.93 -27.98
CA SER A 34 -13.77 -3.90 -28.13
C SER A 34 -12.45 -3.44 -27.49
N VAL A 35 -11.99 -2.21 -27.74
CA VAL A 35 -10.73 -1.69 -27.17
C VAL A 35 -10.83 -1.53 -25.65
N LEU A 36 -11.89 -0.88 -25.16
CA LEU A 36 -12.09 -0.66 -23.72
C LEU A 36 -12.22 -2.00 -22.98
N SER A 37 -12.96 -2.96 -23.55
CA SER A 37 -13.07 -4.30 -22.96
C SER A 37 -11.71 -5.02 -22.88
N THR A 38 -10.83 -4.81 -23.86
CA THR A 38 -9.48 -5.40 -23.89
C THR A 38 -8.59 -4.77 -22.83
N ILE A 39 -8.59 -3.43 -22.70
CA ILE A 39 -7.86 -2.74 -21.63
C ILE A 39 -8.35 -3.22 -20.26
N PHE A 40 -9.67 -3.23 -20.03
CA PHE A 40 -10.24 -3.54 -18.72
C PHE A 40 -10.30 -5.03 -18.39
N LYS A 41 -10.06 -5.93 -19.34
CA LYS A 41 -9.76 -7.34 -19.05
C LYS A 41 -8.59 -7.48 -18.08
N ASN A 42 -7.61 -6.58 -18.16
CA ASN A 42 -6.45 -6.57 -17.26
C ASN A 42 -6.76 -5.99 -15.87
N ALA A 43 -7.85 -5.24 -15.72
CA ALA A 43 -8.28 -4.63 -14.46
C ALA A 43 -9.15 -5.57 -13.59
N LYS A 44 -9.80 -6.56 -14.22
CA LYS A 44 -10.75 -7.47 -13.57
C LYS A 44 -10.06 -8.55 -12.73
N GLU A 45 -10.79 -9.04 -11.73
CA GLU A 45 -10.42 -10.25 -10.98
C GLU A 45 -10.49 -11.47 -11.91
N HIS A 46 -9.52 -12.40 -11.78
CA HIS A 46 -9.54 -13.67 -12.51
C HIS A 46 -10.22 -14.75 -11.68
N GLN A 47 -10.90 -15.69 -12.35
CA GLN A 47 -11.58 -16.80 -11.69
C GLN A 47 -10.59 -17.58 -10.81
N GLY A 48 -10.90 -17.71 -9.51
CA GLY A 48 -10.05 -18.38 -8.53
C GLY A 48 -8.98 -17.50 -7.85
N SER A 49 -8.86 -16.21 -8.21
CA SER A 49 -7.97 -15.25 -7.54
C SER A 49 -8.77 -14.21 -6.75
N LEU A 50 -8.39 -13.99 -5.49
CA LEU A 50 -8.97 -12.93 -4.65
C LEU A 50 -8.44 -11.52 -4.97
N LEU A 51 -7.39 -11.42 -5.79
CA LEU A 51 -6.80 -10.15 -6.22
C LEU A 51 -6.81 -10.05 -7.76
N PRO A 52 -6.93 -8.83 -8.32
CA PRO A 52 -6.74 -8.58 -9.74
C PRO A 52 -5.33 -8.92 -10.23
N SER A 53 -5.18 -8.97 -11.55
CA SER A 53 -3.89 -9.19 -12.19
C SER A 53 -2.83 -8.17 -11.76
N ARG A 54 -1.57 -8.64 -11.72
CA ARG A 54 -0.40 -7.78 -11.55
C ARG A 54 -0.08 -7.10 -12.87
N ASN A 55 -0.19 -5.78 -12.92
CA ASN A 55 0.07 -4.99 -14.13
C ASN A 55 1.07 -3.86 -13.87
N ASP A 56 1.87 -3.54 -14.88
CA ASP A 56 2.62 -2.29 -14.95
C ASP A 56 2.00 -1.46 -16.08
N LEU A 57 1.18 -0.48 -15.71
CA LEU A 57 0.50 0.42 -16.63
C LEU A 57 1.32 1.69 -16.82
N VAL A 58 1.93 1.86 -17.99
CA VAL A 58 2.67 3.07 -18.36
C VAL A 58 1.78 3.94 -19.25
N LEU A 59 1.41 5.10 -18.74
CA LEU A 59 0.66 6.12 -19.48
C LEU A 59 1.64 7.04 -20.20
N ILE A 60 1.40 7.27 -21.49
CA ILE A 60 2.11 8.27 -22.28
C ILE A 60 1.07 9.26 -22.79
N LEU A 61 1.11 10.51 -22.30
CA LEU A 61 0.21 11.58 -22.74
C LEU A 61 1.00 12.55 -23.61
N ASP A 62 0.49 12.89 -24.79
CA ASP A 62 1.05 14.03 -25.53
C ASP A 62 0.82 15.31 -24.72
N SER A 63 1.92 15.97 -24.38
CA SER A 63 1.96 17.19 -23.57
C SER A 63 2.53 18.38 -24.35
N SER A 64 2.75 18.24 -25.66
CA SER A 64 3.38 19.25 -26.50
C SER A 64 2.42 20.38 -26.90
N ALA A 65 2.96 21.57 -27.17
CA ALA A 65 2.23 22.73 -27.66
C ALA A 65 1.66 22.56 -29.07
N ALA A 66 2.08 21.55 -29.87
CA ALA A 66 1.38 21.17 -31.11
C ALA A 66 -0.01 20.59 -30.87
N VAL A 67 -0.26 20.06 -29.66
CA VAL A 67 -1.61 19.72 -29.20
C VAL A 67 -2.42 21.00 -28.93
N GLY A 68 -1.76 22.17 -28.80
CA GLY A 68 -2.27 23.52 -29.06
C GLY A 68 -3.38 24.05 -28.16
N ASP A 69 -4.04 23.18 -27.43
CA ASP A 69 -5.27 23.46 -26.72
C ASP A 69 -5.15 22.83 -25.33
N GLN A 70 -5.16 23.67 -24.30
CA GLN A 70 -5.21 23.22 -22.90
C GLN A 70 -6.36 22.22 -22.70
N GLN A 71 -7.42 22.32 -23.50
CA GLN A 71 -8.55 21.41 -23.48
C GLN A 71 -8.15 19.99 -23.92
N VAL A 72 -7.31 19.82 -24.95
CA VAL A 72 -6.95 18.48 -25.44
C VAL A 72 -6.10 17.71 -24.44
N PHE A 73 -5.13 18.38 -23.83
CA PHE A 73 -4.37 17.80 -22.73
C PHE A 73 -5.28 17.51 -21.52
N ALA A 74 -6.19 18.43 -21.18
CA ALA A 74 -7.13 18.25 -20.08
C ALA A 74 -8.03 17.02 -20.28
N SER A 75 -8.61 16.83 -21.45
CA SER A 75 -9.45 15.66 -21.77
C SER A 75 -8.63 14.36 -21.85
N SER A 76 -7.41 14.41 -22.38
CA SER A 76 -6.48 13.26 -22.36
C SER A 76 -6.13 12.83 -20.94
N ARG A 77 -5.86 13.79 -20.06
CA ARG A 77 -5.61 13.60 -18.63
C ARG A 77 -6.85 13.09 -17.91
N LYS A 78 -8.05 13.61 -18.23
CA LYS A 78 -9.33 13.15 -17.66
C LYS A 78 -9.61 11.69 -18.05
N PHE A 79 -9.40 11.34 -19.32
CA PHE A 79 -9.54 9.96 -19.79
C PHE A 79 -8.54 9.01 -19.11
N ALA A 80 -7.25 9.39 -19.04
CA ALA A 80 -6.23 8.60 -18.35
C ALA A 80 -6.56 8.38 -16.86
N HIS A 81 -7.05 9.42 -16.18
CA HIS A 81 -7.56 9.34 -14.82
C HIS A 81 -8.74 8.36 -14.71
N GLY A 82 -9.69 8.43 -15.65
CA GLY A 82 -10.82 7.50 -15.76
C GLY A 82 -10.38 6.05 -15.92
N VAL A 83 -9.41 5.78 -16.79
CA VAL A 83 -8.84 4.43 -16.98
C VAL A 83 -8.19 3.93 -15.69
N VAL A 84 -7.32 4.70 -15.05
CA VAL A 84 -6.61 4.27 -13.82
C VAL A 84 -7.57 4.01 -12.66
N ARG A 85 -8.67 4.77 -12.56
CA ARG A 85 -9.70 4.56 -11.53
C ARG A 85 -10.27 3.15 -11.55
N GLU A 86 -10.37 2.54 -12.73
CA GLU A 86 -10.92 1.20 -12.96
C GLU A 86 -9.95 0.06 -12.59
N PHE A 87 -8.66 0.36 -12.36
CA PHE A 87 -7.67 -0.64 -11.92
C PHE A 87 -7.56 -0.69 -10.39
N SER A 88 -7.23 -1.87 -9.84
CA SER A 88 -6.68 -1.96 -8.49
C SER A 88 -5.26 -1.43 -8.47
N VAL A 89 -5.03 -0.28 -7.84
CA VAL A 89 -3.70 0.35 -7.79
C VAL A 89 -3.03 0.03 -6.45
N SER A 90 -2.03 -0.85 -6.50
CA SER A 90 -1.20 -1.21 -5.35
C SER A 90 0.13 -1.83 -5.82
N PRO A 91 1.14 -1.95 -4.93
CA PRO A 91 2.40 -2.59 -5.30
C PRO A 91 2.24 -4.07 -5.71
N SER A 92 1.21 -4.78 -5.25
CA SER A 92 0.96 -6.19 -5.57
C SER A 92 -0.15 -6.44 -6.59
N THR A 93 -0.76 -5.39 -7.13
CA THR A 93 -1.73 -5.45 -8.23
C THR A 93 -1.24 -4.57 -9.39
N THR A 94 -1.87 -3.42 -9.67
CA THR A 94 -1.44 -2.52 -10.75
C THR A 94 -0.55 -1.41 -10.22
N ARG A 95 0.62 -1.25 -10.83
CA ARG A 95 1.47 -0.07 -10.68
C ARG A 95 1.31 0.83 -11.89
N VAL A 96 1.38 2.13 -11.66
CA VAL A 96 1.12 3.13 -12.70
C VAL A 96 2.33 4.06 -12.83
N SER A 97 2.68 4.40 -14.06
CA SER A 97 3.64 5.45 -14.38
C SER A 97 3.01 6.43 -15.37
N LEU A 98 3.42 7.69 -15.29
CA LEU A 98 3.00 8.73 -16.23
C LEU A 98 4.24 9.37 -16.86
N ILE A 99 4.32 9.30 -18.19
CA ILE A 99 5.28 9.98 -19.03
C ILE A 99 4.52 11.07 -19.80
N LEU A 100 4.99 12.30 -19.69
CA LEU A 100 4.51 13.42 -20.48
C LEU A 100 5.40 13.52 -21.73
N CYS A 101 4.82 13.24 -22.89
CA CYS A 101 5.53 13.25 -24.15
C CYS A 101 5.75 14.69 -24.63
N SER A 102 7.01 15.03 -24.85
CA SER A 102 7.45 16.29 -25.42
C SER A 102 8.73 16.03 -26.24
N SER A 103 9.44 17.08 -26.64
CA SER A 103 10.72 16.95 -27.35
C SER A 103 11.76 16.23 -26.48
N LYS A 104 11.65 16.41 -25.16
CA LYS A 104 12.41 15.71 -24.11
C LYS A 104 11.42 15.14 -23.09
N PRO A 105 10.98 13.88 -23.25
CA PRO A 105 9.92 13.29 -22.44
C PRO A 105 10.20 13.40 -20.93
N TYR A 106 9.20 13.90 -20.19
CA TYR A 106 9.29 14.09 -18.75
C TYR A 106 8.61 12.94 -18.00
N LEU A 107 9.34 12.29 -17.08
CA LEU A 107 8.77 11.28 -16.20
C LEU A 107 8.10 11.98 -15.02
N GLN A 108 6.78 12.17 -15.09
CA GLN A 108 6.00 12.74 -13.98
C GLN A 108 6.12 11.85 -12.74
N PHE A 109 5.99 10.54 -12.90
CA PHE A 109 6.29 9.55 -11.86
C PHE A 109 6.52 8.15 -12.42
N GLY A 110 7.42 7.40 -11.78
CA GLY A 110 7.72 6.00 -12.08
C GLY A 110 6.75 5.00 -11.43
N LEU A 111 6.87 3.72 -11.82
CA LEU A 111 6.02 2.61 -11.36
C LEU A 111 6.10 2.36 -9.85
N ASP A 112 7.16 2.82 -9.19
CA ASP A 112 7.46 2.63 -7.77
C ASP A 112 7.10 3.84 -6.90
N LYS A 113 6.61 4.94 -7.50
CA LYS A 113 6.37 6.19 -6.77
C LYS A 113 5.19 6.13 -5.80
N PHE A 114 4.09 5.50 -6.19
CA PHE A 114 2.84 5.46 -5.41
C PHE A 114 2.45 4.02 -5.08
N VAL A 115 1.83 3.86 -3.90
CA VAL A 115 1.43 2.56 -3.34
C VAL A 115 -0.09 2.40 -3.21
N ASN A 116 -0.85 3.36 -3.74
CA ASN A 116 -2.31 3.41 -3.66
C ASN A 116 -2.92 4.22 -4.82
N LYS A 117 -4.25 4.09 -4.96
CA LYS A 117 -5.03 4.72 -6.03
C LYS A 117 -5.12 6.23 -5.84
N GLU A 118 -5.33 6.69 -4.62
CA GLU A 118 -5.66 8.08 -4.28
C GLU A 118 -4.53 9.04 -4.70
N CYS A 119 -3.29 8.72 -4.34
CA CYS A 119 -2.13 9.55 -4.68
C CYS A 119 -1.81 9.48 -6.19
N THR A 120 -1.99 8.30 -6.79
CA THR A 120 -1.81 8.11 -8.24
C THR A 120 -2.78 8.98 -9.03
N LEU A 121 -4.08 8.92 -8.70
CA LEU A 121 -5.11 9.72 -9.35
C LEU A 121 -4.90 11.22 -9.14
N LYS A 122 -4.52 11.65 -7.92
CA LYS A 122 -4.16 13.04 -7.63
C LYS A 122 -2.98 13.51 -8.47
N ALA A 123 -1.94 12.68 -8.63
CA ALA A 123 -0.77 13.01 -9.42
C ALA A 123 -1.08 13.12 -10.92
N ILE A 124 -1.96 12.27 -11.46
CA ILE A 124 -2.45 12.37 -12.84
C ILE A 124 -3.25 13.66 -13.01
N LYS A 125 -4.19 13.95 -12.11
CA LYS A 125 -5.02 15.16 -12.15
C LYS A 125 -4.19 16.45 -12.15
N ASN A 126 -3.10 16.46 -11.40
CA ASN A 126 -2.22 17.63 -11.24
C ASN A 126 -1.10 17.72 -12.27
N ALA A 127 -0.99 16.77 -13.20
CA ALA A 127 0.00 16.85 -14.28
C ALA A 127 -0.33 18.05 -15.19
N SER A 128 0.69 18.78 -15.62
CA SER A 128 0.56 19.96 -16.48
C SER A 128 1.24 19.71 -17.83
N PRO A 129 0.77 20.32 -18.93
CA PRO A 129 1.41 20.18 -20.23
C PRO A 129 2.79 20.86 -20.26
N SER A 130 3.62 20.49 -21.23
CA SER A 130 4.91 21.13 -21.52
C SER A 130 4.71 22.36 -22.42
N SER A 131 5.66 23.30 -22.38
CA SER A 131 5.75 24.40 -23.34
C SER A 131 6.43 24.01 -24.66
N ASP A 132 6.94 22.78 -24.78
CA ASP A 132 7.66 22.29 -25.97
C ASP A 132 6.73 22.08 -27.17
N GLN A 133 7.21 22.38 -28.39
CA GLN A 133 6.37 22.36 -29.60
C GLN A 133 5.98 20.97 -30.13
N HIS A 134 6.67 19.88 -29.78
CA HIS A 134 6.42 18.55 -30.37
C HIS A 134 6.60 17.39 -29.39
N CYS A 135 5.92 16.26 -29.61
CA CYS A 135 6.07 15.01 -28.85
C CYS A 135 6.98 14.00 -29.57
N ASP A 136 8.14 13.68 -28.97
CA ASP A 136 8.97 12.55 -29.42
C ASP A 136 8.48 11.24 -28.76
N LEU A 137 7.56 10.58 -29.46
CA LEU A 137 7.02 9.30 -29.02
C LEU A 137 8.09 8.18 -28.98
N GLY A 138 9.10 8.25 -29.84
CA GLY A 138 10.19 7.28 -29.87
C GLY A 138 11.02 7.32 -28.58
N LEU A 139 11.37 8.51 -28.09
CA LEU A 139 12.05 8.70 -26.80
C LEU A 139 11.15 8.31 -25.62
N SER A 140 9.85 8.64 -25.68
CA SER A 140 8.89 8.28 -24.64
C SER A 140 8.76 6.75 -24.49
N LEU A 141 8.69 6.02 -25.61
CA LEU A 141 8.67 4.55 -25.61
C LEU A 141 9.98 3.94 -25.12
N LYS A 142 11.13 4.55 -25.42
CA LYS A 142 12.42 4.12 -24.82
C LYS A 142 12.41 4.29 -23.31
N GLN A 143 11.84 5.38 -22.79
CA GLN A 143 11.72 5.59 -21.34
C GLN A 143 10.77 4.58 -20.70
N ALA A 144 9.60 4.32 -21.32
CA ALA A 144 8.68 3.27 -20.90
C ALA A 144 9.36 1.88 -20.85
N TYR A 145 10.13 1.54 -21.89
CA TYR A 145 10.89 0.29 -21.94
C TYR A 145 11.89 0.16 -20.78
N ARG A 146 12.61 1.24 -20.44
CA ARG A 146 13.55 1.23 -19.30
C ARG A 146 12.84 1.00 -17.96
N LEU A 147 11.67 1.61 -17.75
CA LEU A 147 10.86 1.39 -16.54
C LEU A 147 10.42 -0.07 -16.42
N ILE A 148 9.91 -0.65 -17.51
CA ILE A 148 9.46 -2.05 -17.58
C ILE A 148 10.63 -3.02 -17.33
N LEU A 149 11.81 -2.77 -17.91
CA LEU A 149 12.99 -3.59 -17.68
C LEU A 149 13.46 -3.55 -16.22
N ARG A 150 13.50 -2.35 -15.61
CA ARG A 150 13.84 -2.21 -14.18
C ARG A 150 12.86 -2.99 -13.30
N SER A 151 11.57 -2.84 -13.56
CA SER A 151 10.50 -3.60 -12.89
C SER A 151 10.73 -5.11 -12.97
N ARG A 152 11.03 -5.64 -14.16
CA ARG A 152 11.26 -7.08 -14.37
C ARG A 152 12.47 -7.61 -13.61
N LYS A 153 13.53 -6.81 -13.45
CA LYS A 153 14.72 -7.18 -12.67
C LYS A 153 14.44 -7.23 -11.17
N GLN A 154 13.50 -6.43 -10.68
CA GLN A 154 13.16 -6.34 -9.25
C GLN A 154 12.22 -7.45 -8.77
N ARG A 155 11.64 -8.28 -9.64
CA ARG A 155 10.61 -9.28 -9.27
C ARG A 155 10.95 -10.68 -9.79
N SER A 156 10.53 -11.70 -9.04
CA SER A 156 10.60 -13.09 -9.49
C SER A 156 9.70 -13.31 -10.70
N ALA A 157 10.01 -14.35 -11.49
CA ALA A 157 9.24 -14.71 -12.67
C ALA A 157 7.75 -14.98 -12.35
N ILE A 158 7.47 -15.59 -11.20
CA ILE A 158 6.11 -15.91 -10.72
C ILE A 158 5.29 -14.64 -10.41
N HIS A 159 5.95 -13.57 -9.99
CA HIS A 159 5.29 -12.29 -9.62
C HIS A 159 5.50 -11.20 -10.67
N ARG A 160 5.89 -11.57 -11.90
CA ARG A 160 6.20 -10.62 -12.96
C ARG A 160 4.89 -9.96 -13.45
N PRO A 161 4.77 -8.62 -13.36
CA PRO A 161 3.58 -7.92 -13.83
C PRO A 161 3.49 -7.95 -15.36
N ARG A 162 2.26 -7.91 -15.87
CA ARG A 162 1.97 -7.71 -17.30
C ARG A 162 2.23 -6.23 -17.65
N PRO A 163 3.17 -5.93 -18.56
CA PRO A 163 3.43 -4.56 -18.94
C PRO A 163 2.45 -4.09 -20.02
N ILE A 164 1.79 -2.97 -19.75
CA ILE A 164 0.81 -2.32 -20.61
C ILE A 164 1.29 -0.88 -20.86
N VAL A 165 1.32 -0.45 -22.10
CA VAL A 165 1.60 0.93 -22.49
C VAL A 165 0.34 1.51 -23.12
N LEU A 166 -0.21 2.56 -22.53
CA LEU A 166 -1.37 3.28 -23.06
C LEU A 166 -0.92 4.67 -23.51
N ILE A 167 -0.97 4.87 -24.83
CA ILE A 167 -0.58 6.11 -25.49
C ILE A 167 -1.84 6.91 -25.81
N ILE A 168 -1.91 8.16 -25.39
CA ILE A 168 -3.08 9.03 -25.62
C ILE A 168 -2.63 10.28 -26.38
N ASN A 169 -3.23 10.46 -27.54
CA ASN A 169 -3.08 11.59 -28.45
C ASN A 169 -1.65 11.87 -28.93
N ALA A 170 -0.77 10.86 -28.96
CA ALA A 170 0.59 10.99 -29.50
C ALA A 170 0.70 10.30 -30.87
N SER A 171 1.29 10.99 -31.84
CA SER A 171 1.44 10.50 -33.21
C SER A 171 2.85 9.93 -33.49
N PRO A 172 2.99 8.85 -34.28
CA PRO A 172 4.28 8.31 -34.65
C PRO A 172 4.91 9.09 -35.80
N HIS A 173 5.87 9.97 -35.51
CA HIS A 173 6.49 10.83 -36.54
C HIS A 173 7.76 10.26 -37.19
N TYR A 174 8.43 9.28 -36.55
CA TYR A 174 9.76 8.82 -36.97
C TYR A 174 9.87 7.29 -37.12
N LYS A 175 10.73 6.82 -38.06
CA LYS A 175 11.08 5.39 -38.23
C LYS A 175 11.55 4.74 -36.92
N GLN A 176 12.20 5.51 -36.04
CA GLN A 176 12.68 5.02 -34.75
C GLN A 176 11.55 4.57 -33.82
N THR A 177 10.36 5.17 -33.92
CA THR A 177 9.16 4.81 -33.14
C THR A 177 8.74 3.37 -33.43
N ALA A 178 8.73 2.96 -34.70
CA ALA A 178 8.38 1.60 -35.10
C ALA A 178 9.38 0.57 -34.55
N LYS A 179 10.69 0.89 -34.57
CA LYS A 179 11.73 0.00 -34.05
C LYS A 179 11.57 -0.27 -32.54
N ILE A 180 11.39 0.79 -31.73
CA ILE A 180 11.21 0.61 -30.28
C ILE A 180 9.87 -0.07 -29.95
N ALA A 181 8.80 0.23 -30.69
CA ALA A 181 7.51 -0.44 -30.54
C ALA A 181 7.60 -1.94 -30.85
N GLN A 182 8.35 -2.33 -31.89
CA GLN A 182 8.63 -3.72 -32.19
C GLN A 182 9.39 -4.42 -31.04
N THR A 183 10.41 -3.76 -30.47
CA THR A 183 11.14 -4.29 -29.30
C THR A 183 10.22 -4.47 -28.08
N LEU A 184 9.34 -3.50 -27.81
CA LEU A 184 8.36 -3.57 -26.73
C LEU A 184 7.40 -4.75 -26.93
N ARG A 185 6.79 -4.88 -28.12
CA ARG A 185 5.88 -5.99 -28.45
C ARG A 185 6.58 -7.35 -28.39
N GLY A 186 7.80 -7.45 -28.94
CA GLY A 186 8.64 -8.66 -28.83
C GLY A 186 9.00 -9.00 -27.38
N SER A 187 9.02 -8.00 -26.50
CA SER A 187 9.16 -8.18 -25.05
C SER A 187 7.84 -8.48 -24.33
N ARG A 188 6.76 -8.81 -25.05
CA ARG A 188 5.40 -9.05 -24.53
C ARG A 188 4.80 -7.85 -23.80
N VAL A 189 5.05 -6.64 -24.30
CA VAL A 189 4.36 -5.42 -23.87
C VAL A 189 3.13 -5.20 -24.74
N GLU A 190 1.98 -5.00 -24.11
CA GLU A 190 0.72 -4.70 -24.78
C GLU A 190 0.62 -3.18 -25.00
N ILE A 191 0.56 -2.73 -26.25
CA ILE A 191 0.54 -1.30 -26.60
C ILE A 191 -0.83 -0.92 -27.13
N PHE A 192 -1.49 -0.01 -26.42
CA PHE A 192 -2.75 0.62 -26.79
C PHE A 192 -2.51 2.06 -27.26
N LEU A 193 -3.25 2.48 -28.28
CA LEU A 193 -3.22 3.85 -28.78
C LEU A 193 -4.63 4.43 -28.84
N ILE A 194 -4.78 5.63 -28.30
CA ILE A 194 -5.98 6.46 -28.43
C ILE A 194 -5.60 7.68 -29.26
N THR A 195 -6.18 7.86 -30.44
CA THR A 195 -5.91 9.03 -31.31
C THR A 195 -7.12 9.95 -31.40
N VAL A 196 -6.88 11.27 -31.43
CA VAL A 196 -7.90 12.31 -31.60
C VAL A 196 -7.75 12.96 -32.97
N GLY A 197 -8.85 13.34 -33.62
CA GLY A 197 -8.86 14.16 -34.83
C GLY A 197 -9.17 13.37 -36.10
N ILE A 198 -8.33 13.48 -37.13
CA ILE A 198 -8.59 12.84 -38.42
C ILE A 198 -8.25 11.34 -38.34
N PRO A 199 -9.15 10.43 -38.78
CA PRO A 199 -8.89 8.99 -38.78
C PRO A 199 -7.83 8.63 -39.81
N VAL A 200 -6.58 8.52 -39.37
CA VAL A 200 -5.48 8.01 -40.21
C VAL A 200 -4.97 6.71 -39.60
N LEU A 201 -5.42 5.56 -40.10
CA LEU A 201 -4.84 4.26 -39.76
C LEU A 201 -3.82 3.85 -40.82
N ASP A 202 -2.65 4.50 -40.79
CA ASP A 202 -1.57 4.22 -41.73
C ASP A 202 -0.67 3.05 -41.27
N ALA A 203 0.34 2.73 -42.09
CA ALA A 203 1.33 1.72 -41.79
C ALA A 203 2.15 2.04 -40.52
N LYS A 204 2.32 3.32 -40.16
CA LYS A 204 3.09 3.74 -38.98
C LYS A 204 2.35 3.41 -37.70
N ILE A 205 1.03 3.66 -37.64
CA ILE A 205 0.21 3.28 -36.48
C ILE A 205 0.14 1.76 -36.33
N ARG A 206 -0.05 1.01 -37.43
CA ARG A 206 -0.06 -0.47 -37.38
C ARG A 206 1.29 -1.03 -36.91
N ALA A 207 2.39 -0.37 -37.23
CA ALA A 207 3.71 -0.73 -36.74
C ALA A 207 3.94 -0.37 -35.26
N LEU A 208 3.10 0.45 -34.64
CA LEU A 208 3.22 0.89 -33.24
C LEU A 208 2.46 -0.01 -32.25
N ILE A 209 1.19 -0.31 -32.54
CA ILE A 209 0.23 -0.90 -31.59
C ILE A 209 0.25 -2.43 -31.55
N SER A 210 -0.28 -3.04 -30.49
CA SER A 210 -0.46 -4.50 -30.44
C SER A 210 -1.59 -5.00 -31.37
N HIS A 211 -1.59 -6.30 -31.67
CA HIS A 211 -2.62 -6.96 -32.49
C HIS A 211 -3.63 -7.72 -31.61
N PRO A 212 -4.91 -7.80 -32.04
CA PRO A 212 -5.47 -7.24 -33.28
C PRO A 212 -5.77 -5.74 -33.15
N VAL A 213 -5.68 -5.00 -34.26
CA VAL A 213 -5.74 -3.52 -34.27
C VAL A 213 -7.08 -2.99 -33.72
N ASN A 214 -8.19 -3.66 -34.04
CA ASN A 214 -9.53 -3.32 -33.54
C ASN A 214 -9.73 -3.53 -32.03
N GLN A 215 -8.75 -4.12 -31.34
CA GLN A 215 -8.73 -4.27 -29.87
C GLN A 215 -7.70 -3.34 -29.21
N HIS A 216 -6.82 -2.67 -29.98
CA HIS A 216 -5.70 -1.89 -29.45
C HIS A 216 -5.65 -0.43 -29.94
N HIS A 217 -6.50 -0.06 -30.89
CA HIS A 217 -6.59 1.31 -31.39
C HIS A 217 -8.00 1.86 -31.30
N LEU A 218 -8.17 2.87 -30.45
CA LEU A 218 -9.36 3.69 -30.38
C LEU A 218 -9.08 5.01 -31.09
N HIS A 219 -9.97 5.38 -32.01
CA HIS A 219 -9.92 6.69 -32.65
C HIS A 219 -11.16 7.48 -32.25
N VAL A 220 -10.97 8.75 -31.90
CA VAL A 220 -12.05 9.69 -31.61
C VAL A 220 -11.91 10.90 -32.50
N THR A 221 -13.01 11.43 -33.02
CA THR A 221 -12.97 12.52 -34.00
C THR A 221 -12.75 13.88 -33.32
N HIS A 222 -13.35 14.06 -32.14
CA HIS A 222 -13.27 15.29 -31.36
C HIS A 222 -12.77 15.03 -29.96
N VAL A 223 -12.08 16.01 -29.37
CA VAL A 223 -11.48 15.85 -28.04
C VAL A 223 -12.52 15.69 -26.93
N ASN A 224 -13.66 16.36 -27.04
CA ASN A 224 -14.78 16.22 -26.09
C ASN A 224 -15.29 14.77 -25.99
N GLN A 225 -15.09 13.94 -27.01
CA GLN A 225 -15.45 12.53 -26.93
C GLN A 225 -14.57 11.78 -25.92
N LEU A 226 -13.32 12.20 -25.68
CA LEU A 226 -12.51 11.63 -24.60
C LEU A 226 -13.13 11.87 -23.23
N ASP A 227 -13.80 13.00 -23.03
CA ASP A 227 -14.52 13.28 -21.78
C ASP A 227 -15.74 12.37 -21.63
N ASN A 228 -16.48 12.13 -22.72
CA ASN A 228 -17.57 11.15 -22.74
C ASN A 228 -17.03 9.73 -22.45
N TYR A 229 -15.91 9.34 -23.07
CA TYR A 229 -15.28 8.07 -22.79
C TYR A 229 -14.82 7.97 -21.32
N ALA A 230 -14.34 9.06 -20.71
CA ALA A 230 -13.98 9.09 -19.30
C ALA A 230 -15.17 8.79 -18.37
N GLU A 231 -16.40 9.09 -18.82
CA GLU A 231 -17.63 8.67 -18.14
C GLU A 231 -18.01 7.23 -18.50
N ILE A 232 -17.90 6.82 -19.77
CA ILE A 232 -18.24 5.46 -20.23
C ILE A 232 -17.35 4.40 -19.58
N VAL A 233 -16.06 4.68 -19.35
CA VAL A 233 -15.14 3.74 -18.71
C VAL A 233 -15.52 3.43 -17.26
N GLN A 234 -16.41 4.21 -16.63
CA GLN A 234 -16.86 3.96 -15.28
C GLN A 234 -17.46 2.55 -15.14
N ASN A 235 -16.99 1.82 -14.13
CA ASN A 235 -17.46 0.47 -13.79
C ASN A 235 -17.18 -0.60 -14.86
N GLN A 236 -16.28 -0.33 -15.82
CA GLN A 236 -15.88 -1.32 -16.83
C GLN A 236 -14.73 -2.23 -16.38
N GLY A 237 -13.92 -1.82 -15.40
CA GLY A 237 -12.81 -2.59 -14.85
C GLY A 237 -13.17 -3.34 -13.58
N LEU A 238 -12.52 -2.99 -12.48
CA LEU A 238 -12.72 -3.62 -11.17
C LEU A 238 -14.12 -3.29 -10.63
N LYS A 239 -15.03 -4.25 -10.72
CA LYS A 239 -16.41 -4.12 -10.24
C LYS A 239 -16.46 -4.29 -8.71
N ARG A 240 -16.25 -3.20 -7.97
CA ARG A 240 -16.60 -3.13 -6.56
C ARG A 240 -17.44 -1.88 -6.31
N THR A 241 -18.75 -2.09 -6.24
CA THR A 241 -19.68 -1.08 -5.76
C THR A 241 -19.83 -1.19 -4.26
N CYS A 242 -20.15 -0.08 -3.63
CA CYS A 242 -20.59 -0.04 -2.25
C CYS A 242 -22.02 0.51 -2.22
N HIS A 243 -22.80 0.18 -1.20
CA HIS A 243 -24.19 0.63 -1.08
C HIS A 243 -24.47 1.20 0.31
N GLY A 244 -25.30 2.24 0.36
CA GLY A 244 -25.67 2.94 1.60
C GLY A 244 -24.54 3.79 2.20
N LYS A 245 -24.72 4.24 3.46
CA LYS A 245 -23.72 4.98 4.24
C LYS A 245 -22.71 4.03 4.94
N ALA A 246 -22.63 2.78 4.52
CA ALA A 246 -21.84 1.76 5.20
C ALA A 246 -20.33 1.91 4.97
N THR A 247 -19.55 1.42 5.93
CA THR A 247 -18.12 1.19 5.76
C THR A 247 -17.92 0.07 4.73
N ALA A 248 -17.10 0.32 3.70
CA ALA A 248 -16.78 -0.65 2.66
C ALA A 248 -15.30 -1.06 2.71
N PHE A 249 -14.95 -2.15 2.03
CA PHE A 249 -13.57 -2.63 1.93
C PHE A 249 -13.16 -2.85 0.47
N ASP A 250 -12.02 -2.28 0.08
CA ASP A 250 -11.47 -2.50 -1.25
C ASP A 250 -10.81 -3.87 -1.40
N GLU A 251 -10.31 -4.19 -2.59
CA GLU A 251 -9.66 -5.46 -2.90
C GLU A 251 -8.38 -5.72 -2.08
N CYS A 252 -7.82 -4.67 -1.49
CA CYS A 252 -6.66 -4.73 -0.62
C CYS A 252 -7.03 -4.66 0.86
N ASP A 253 -8.30 -4.98 1.20
CA ASP A 253 -8.88 -4.95 2.55
C ASP A 253 -8.70 -3.59 3.26
N ARG A 254 -8.57 -2.48 2.50
CA ARG A 254 -8.54 -1.13 3.05
C ARG A 254 -9.95 -0.67 3.37
N ARG A 255 -10.11 0.02 4.49
CA ARG A 255 -11.39 0.62 4.89
C ARG A 255 -11.68 1.85 4.04
N CYS A 256 -12.84 1.90 3.41
CA CYS A 256 -13.27 2.97 2.51
C CYS A 256 -14.59 3.58 2.94
N GLN A 257 -14.80 4.83 2.58
CA GLN A 257 -16.11 5.49 2.63
C GLN A 257 -16.87 5.19 1.35
N CYS A 258 -18.18 4.97 1.46
CA CYS A 258 -19.04 4.84 0.30
C CYS A 258 -19.63 6.20 -0.10
N SER A 259 -19.40 6.62 -1.34
CA SER A 259 -19.99 7.84 -1.92
C SER A 259 -20.41 7.57 -3.36
N ASN A 260 -21.69 7.79 -3.69
CA ASN A 260 -22.25 7.56 -5.03
C ASN A 260 -21.93 6.15 -5.59
N SER A 261 -22.08 5.13 -4.76
CA SER A 261 -21.72 3.72 -5.05
C SER A 261 -20.24 3.48 -5.36
N GLN A 262 -19.36 4.45 -5.11
CA GLN A 262 -17.92 4.37 -5.27
C GLN A 262 -17.23 4.36 -3.91
N MET A 263 -16.20 3.51 -3.79
CA MET A 263 -15.32 3.52 -2.64
C MET A 263 -14.32 4.67 -2.77
N VAL A 264 -14.32 5.57 -1.79
CA VAL A 264 -13.44 6.74 -1.72
C VAL A 264 -12.73 6.78 -0.37
N ASN A 265 -11.65 7.56 -0.28
CA ASN A 265 -10.90 7.78 0.97
C ASN A 265 -10.45 6.48 1.66
N CYS A 266 -10.02 5.50 0.87
CA CYS A 266 -9.60 4.19 1.37
C CYS A 266 -8.27 4.28 2.15
N HIS A 267 -8.26 3.72 3.35
CA HIS A 267 -7.10 3.75 4.24
C HIS A 267 -6.88 2.41 4.93
N ARG A 268 -5.67 2.23 5.45
CA ARG A 268 -5.22 1.01 6.11
C ARG A 268 -5.68 1.03 7.57
N VAL A 269 -6.05 -0.13 8.12
CA VAL A 269 -6.50 -0.25 9.52
C VAL A 269 -5.73 -1.36 10.23
N ARG A 270 -4.75 -0.99 11.07
CA ARG A 270 -3.99 -1.94 11.90
C ARG A 270 -4.92 -2.51 12.95
N LYS A 271 -4.91 -3.83 13.10
CA LYS A 271 -5.75 -4.56 14.07
C LYS A 271 -4.86 -5.21 15.10
N ASP A 272 -5.41 -5.43 16.30
CA ASP A 272 -4.79 -6.30 17.27
C ASP A 272 -4.72 -7.71 16.68
N PHE A 273 -3.55 -8.35 16.72
CA PHE A 273 -3.31 -9.67 16.15
C PHE A 273 -4.24 -10.74 16.74
N GLN A 274 -4.61 -10.60 18.02
CA GLN A 274 -5.52 -11.55 18.66
C GLN A 274 -6.97 -11.36 18.22
N SER A 275 -7.38 -10.12 17.89
CA SER A 275 -8.70 -9.82 17.32
C SER A 275 -8.87 -10.17 15.82
N MET A 276 -7.77 -10.42 15.10
CA MET A 276 -7.81 -10.76 13.69
C MET A 276 -8.40 -12.14 13.45
N SER A 277 -9.13 -12.31 12.33
CA SER A 277 -9.59 -13.62 11.90
C SER A 277 -8.42 -14.56 11.62
N LEU A 278 -8.64 -15.88 11.74
CA LEU A 278 -7.64 -16.89 11.41
C LEU A 278 -7.13 -16.75 9.96
N ALA A 279 -7.98 -16.32 9.02
CA ALA A 279 -7.59 -16.11 7.63
C ALA A 279 -6.61 -14.93 7.48
N GLU A 280 -6.85 -13.82 8.17
CA GLU A 280 -5.94 -12.66 8.16
C GLU A 280 -4.60 -13.00 8.82
N ARG A 281 -4.61 -13.71 9.95
CA ARG A 281 -3.39 -14.16 10.64
C ARG A 281 -2.56 -15.09 9.75
N ARG A 282 -3.18 -16.13 9.17
CA ARG A 282 -2.50 -17.05 8.24
C ARG A 282 -1.93 -16.31 7.03
N ARG A 283 -2.65 -15.32 6.50
CA ARG A 283 -2.18 -14.48 5.39
C ARG A 283 -0.94 -13.69 5.78
N TYR A 284 -0.95 -13.01 6.93
CA TYR A 284 0.20 -12.26 7.43
C TYR A 284 1.43 -13.16 7.59
N ILE A 285 1.28 -14.27 8.31
CA ILE A 285 2.36 -15.23 8.56
C ILE A 285 2.94 -15.79 7.26
N LYS A 286 2.07 -16.18 6.32
CA LYS A 286 2.50 -16.67 5.00
C LYS A 286 3.31 -15.62 4.23
N VAL A 287 2.86 -14.36 4.25
CA VAL A 287 3.55 -13.27 3.54
C VAL A 287 4.87 -12.92 4.22
N LEU A 288 4.93 -12.90 5.55
CA LEU A 288 6.16 -12.70 6.30
C LEU A 288 7.20 -13.81 6.01
N LYS A 289 6.77 -15.08 5.99
CA LYS A 289 7.64 -16.19 5.57
C LYS A 289 8.10 -16.03 4.13
N THR A 290 7.19 -15.69 3.21
CA THR A 290 7.55 -15.48 1.80
C THR A 290 8.56 -14.34 1.65
N ALA A 291 8.38 -13.25 2.39
CA ALA A 291 9.26 -12.09 2.37
C ALA A 291 10.68 -12.43 2.83
N SER A 292 10.79 -13.23 3.89
CA SER A 292 12.06 -13.58 4.54
C SER A 292 12.80 -14.75 3.89
N THR A 293 12.13 -15.61 3.11
CA THR A 293 12.76 -16.81 2.53
C THR A 293 12.83 -16.82 0.99
N ALA A 294 11.86 -16.22 0.29
CA ALA A 294 11.77 -16.35 -1.17
C ALA A 294 12.55 -15.26 -1.92
N LYS A 295 13.26 -15.62 -2.99
CA LYS A 295 13.87 -14.65 -3.91
C LYS A 295 12.80 -13.97 -4.79
N PRO A 296 12.94 -12.66 -5.10
CA PRO A 296 14.00 -11.74 -4.69
C PRO A 296 13.74 -11.04 -3.35
N TYR A 297 12.64 -11.35 -2.66
CA TYR A 297 12.19 -10.64 -1.45
C TYR A 297 13.16 -10.78 -0.28
N LYS A 298 13.76 -11.96 -0.09
CA LYS A 298 14.69 -12.22 1.01
C LYS A 298 15.77 -11.15 1.16
N ARG A 299 16.43 -10.76 0.06
CA ARG A 299 17.48 -9.72 0.10
C ARG A 299 16.95 -8.39 0.64
N ILE A 300 15.72 -8.03 0.28
CA ILE A 300 15.08 -6.79 0.72
C ILE A 300 14.64 -6.91 2.18
N TYR A 301 14.13 -8.07 2.60
CA TYR A 301 13.81 -8.36 4.00
C TYR A 301 15.05 -8.21 4.88
N ASP A 302 16.15 -8.88 4.52
CA ASP A 302 17.43 -8.84 5.24
C ASP A 302 18.00 -7.42 5.27
N GLU A 303 17.87 -6.66 4.16
CA GLU A 303 18.24 -5.25 4.12
C GLU A 303 17.41 -4.42 5.10
N ILE A 304 16.07 -4.59 5.13
CA ILE A 304 15.19 -3.84 6.03
C ILE A 304 15.47 -4.19 7.50
N THR A 305 15.58 -5.48 7.86
CA THR A 305 15.86 -5.86 9.26
C THR A 305 17.22 -5.34 9.72
N SER A 306 18.21 -5.20 8.82
CA SER A 306 19.53 -4.63 9.15
C SER A 306 19.54 -3.15 9.54
N TYR A 307 18.46 -2.39 9.34
CA TYR A 307 18.45 -0.97 9.69
C TYR A 307 18.50 -0.74 11.19
N HIS A 308 17.71 -1.48 11.96
CA HIS A 308 17.62 -1.32 13.41
C HIS A 308 18.98 -1.54 14.12
N PRO A 309 19.63 -2.71 14.00
CA PRO A 309 20.93 -2.93 14.64
C PRO A 309 22.04 -1.99 14.11
N ARG A 310 21.96 -1.51 12.86
CA ARG A 310 22.96 -0.56 12.33
C ARG A 310 22.87 0.84 12.96
N TRP A 311 21.68 1.22 13.42
CA TRP A 311 21.40 2.57 13.93
C TRP A 311 20.88 2.52 15.37
N PHE A 312 21.12 1.44 16.09
CA PHE A 312 20.48 1.13 17.37
C PHE A 312 20.61 2.30 18.36
N ASP A 313 21.83 2.78 18.60
CA ASP A 313 22.08 3.87 19.55
C ASP A 313 21.41 5.20 19.19
N ASP A 314 21.17 5.44 17.90
CA ASP A 314 20.54 6.68 17.45
C ASP A 314 19.02 6.60 17.47
N VAL A 315 18.44 5.47 17.08
CA VAL A 315 16.99 5.35 16.87
C VAL A 315 16.21 5.23 18.18
N HIS A 316 16.90 4.99 19.30
CA HIS A 316 16.33 4.99 20.65
C HIS A 316 16.50 6.32 21.39
N LYS A 317 17.03 7.37 20.75
CA LYS A 317 17.02 8.71 21.35
C LYS A 317 15.63 9.35 21.22
N VAL A 318 15.25 10.19 22.18
CA VAL A 318 13.95 10.86 22.26
C VAL A 318 13.57 11.61 20.96
N GLU A 319 14.57 12.17 20.24
CA GLU A 319 14.39 12.88 18.97
C GLU A 319 13.86 11.99 17.85
N TYR A 320 14.16 10.70 17.90
CA TYR A 320 13.98 9.78 16.79
C TYR A 320 13.02 8.65 17.10
N PHE A 321 12.91 8.21 18.36
CA PHE A 321 12.22 6.99 18.75
C PHE A 321 10.87 6.79 18.05
N PHE A 322 9.89 7.67 18.31
CA PHE A 322 8.57 7.56 17.72
C PHE A 322 8.54 7.71 16.18
N PRO A 323 9.04 8.81 15.58
CA PRO A 323 8.94 8.98 14.13
C PRO A 323 9.77 7.96 13.35
N TRP A 324 10.91 7.51 13.88
CA TRP A 324 11.75 6.49 13.25
C TRP A 324 11.05 5.13 13.24
N HIS A 325 10.53 4.67 14.38
CA HIS A 325 9.84 3.38 14.46
C HIS A 325 8.54 3.38 13.64
N ARG A 326 7.77 4.48 13.62
CA ARG A 326 6.61 4.61 12.72
C ARG A 326 7.00 4.53 11.25
N TRP A 327 8.06 5.22 10.83
CA TRP A 327 8.60 5.09 9.47
C TRP A 327 9.04 3.66 9.18
N TYR A 328 9.71 3.02 10.14
CA TYR A 328 10.25 1.67 9.98
C TYR A 328 9.14 0.64 9.78
N ILE A 329 8.07 0.71 10.58
CA ILE A 329 6.87 -0.12 10.40
C ILE A 329 6.22 0.18 9.05
N LEU A 330 6.07 1.44 8.64
CA LEU A 330 5.48 1.79 7.33
C LEU A 330 6.33 1.23 6.18
N LYS A 331 7.66 1.31 6.27
CA LYS A 331 8.60 0.78 5.28
C LYS A 331 8.43 -0.74 5.15
N PHE A 332 8.41 -1.45 6.28
CA PHE A 332 8.22 -2.90 6.33
C PHE A 332 6.85 -3.32 5.81
N GLU A 333 5.78 -2.65 6.23
CA GLU A 333 4.42 -2.90 5.77
C GLU A 333 4.29 -2.69 4.25
N ASN A 334 4.83 -1.59 3.71
CA ASN A 334 4.83 -1.34 2.27
C ASN A 334 5.60 -2.40 1.49
N PHE A 335 6.67 -2.96 2.06
CA PHE A 335 7.40 -4.08 1.49
C PHE A 335 6.56 -5.37 1.46
N LEU A 336 5.95 -5.77 2.60
CA LEU A 336 5.06 -6.94 2.64
C LEU A 336 3.88 -6.81 1.66
N ARG A 337 3.35 -5.59 1.48
CA ARG A 337 2.27 -5.29 0.54
C ARG A 337 2.67 -5.41 -0.93
N GLN A 338 3.96 -5.54 -1.26
CA GLN A 338 4.42 -5.93 -2.61
C GLN A 338 4.13 -7.40 -2.93
N ILE A 339 3.95 -8.23 -1.90
CA ILE A 339 3.60 -9.66 -1.99
C ILE A 339 2.07 -9.81 -1.94
N ASP A 340 1.40 -9.17 -0.99
CA ASP A 340 -0.07 -9.19 -0.89
C ASP A 340 -0.57 -7.86 -0.30
N CYS A 341 -1.33 -7.08 -1.07
CA CYS A 341 -1.79 -5.76 -0.63
C CYS A 341 -2.81 -5.81 0.49
N ARG A 342 -3.32 -6.99 0.89
CA ARG A 342 -4.22 -7.10 2.03
C ARG A 342 -3.47 -7.25 3.35
N VAL A 343 -2.15 -7.35 3.31
CA VAL A 343 -1.32 -7.40 4.51
C VAL A 343 -1.16 -6.02 5.12
N ILE A 344 -1.22 -6.01 6.43
CA ILE A 344 -0.97 -4.87 7.29
C ILE A 344 -0.19 -5.37 8.49
N VAL A 345 0.75 -4.58 9.01
CA VAL A 345 1.46 -4.95 10.23
C VAL A 345 0.46 -4.85 11.39
N PRO A 346 0.13 -5.96 12.06
CA PRO A 346 -0.76 -5.92 13.21
C PRO A 346 -0.02 -5.32 14.41
N TYR A 347 -0.77 -4.88 15.41
CA TYR A 347 -0.21 -4.64 16.73
C TYR A 347 -0.58 -5.81 17.65
N TRP A 348 0.07 -5.91 18.81
CA TRP A 348 -0.37 -6.81 19.88
C TRP A 348 -0.57 -6.01 21.15
N ASP A 349 -1.79 -5.99 21.68
CA ASP A 349 -2.07 -5.41 23.00
C ASP A 349 -1.61 -6.36 24.11
N TRP A 350 -0.29 -6.42 24.31
CA TRP A 350 0.32 -7.25 25.34
C TRP A 350 0.03 -6.72 26.76
N ILE A 351 -0.29 -5.43 26.93
CA ILE A 351 -0.74 -4.86 28.23
C ILE A 351 -2.06 -5.49 28.67
N GLN A 352 -2.99 -5.70 27.74
CA GLN A 352 -4.21 -6.46 28.02
C GLN A 352 -3.87 -7.91 28.37
N ALA A 353 -2.92 -8.54 27.67
CA ALA A 353 -2.50 -9.91 27.96
C ALA A 353 -1.82 -10.08 29.33
N VAL A 354 -1.04 -9.08 29.78
CA VAL A 354 -0.47 -9.00 31.14
C VAL A 354 -1.60 -8.90 32.17
N SER A 355 -2.53 -7.98 31.95
CA SER A 355 -3.67 -7.74 32.87
C SER A 355 -4.55 -8.97 33.04
N ASP A 356 -4.74 -9.73 31.96
CA ASP A 356 -5.52 -10.96 31.92
C ASP A 356 -4.71 -12.22 32.31
N LYS A 357 -3.45 -12.08 32.77
CA LYS A 357 -2.54 -13.18 33.14
C LYS A 357 -2.39 -14.27 32.06
N ARG A 358 -2.26 -13.83 30.81
CA ARG A 358 -2.20 -14.71 29.62
C ARG A 358 -1.03 -14.37 28.69
N LEU A 359 -0.06 -13.61 29.16
CA LEU A 359 1.11 -13.17 28.38
C LEU A 359 1.83 -14.33 27.70
N TRP A 360 2.04 -15.44 28.41
CA TRP A 360 2.77 -16.62 27.94
C TRP A 360 1.88 -17.78 27.48
N ARG A 361 0.58 -17.55 27.28
CA ARG A 361 -0.35 -18.62 26.91
C ARG A 361 -0.12 -19.07 25.46
N THR A 362 -0.09 -20.37 25.22
CA THR A 362 0.22 -21.00 23.91
C THR A 362 -0.89 -21.89 23.36
N LYS A 363 -1.95 -22.14 24.16
CA LYS A 363 -2.89 -23.24 23.92
C LYS A 363 -4.14 -22.84 23.15
N HIS A 364 -4.54 -21.57 23.19
CA HIS A 364 -5.72 -21.10 22.48
C HIS A 364 -5.36 -20.73 21.04
N TYR A 365 -6.24 -21.02 20.08
CA TYR A 365 -5.98 -20.74 18.65
C TYR A 365 -5.70 -19.26 18.37
N PHE A 366 -6.25 -18.35 19.17
CA PHE A 366 -6.01 -16.92 19.05
C PHE A 366 -4.84 -16.39 19.90
N ASP A 367 -4.12 -17.24 20.63
CA ASP A 367 -2.88 -16.82 21.31
C ASP A 367 -1.81 -16.46 20.27
N ILE A 368 -1.01 -15.43 20.57
CA ILE A 368 0.06 -15.01 19.67
C ILE A 368 1.13 -16.12 19.54
N TRP A 369 1.42 -16.82 20.64
CA TRP A 369 2.40 -17.91 20.72
C TRP A 369 1.86 -19.27 20.26
N TYR A 370 0.67 -19.32 19.66
CA TYR A 370 0.10 -20.57 19.19
C TYR A 370 1.03 -21.24 18.15
N PRO A 371 1.36 -22.54 18.29
CA PRO A 371 2.33 -23.24 17.42
C PRO A 371 1.77 -23.60 16.04
N GLY A 372 0.50 -23.32 15.75
CA GLY A 372 -0.07 -23.55 14.42
C GLY A 372 0.23 -22.43 13.42
N PRO A 373 -0.33 -22.51 12.20
CA PRO A 373 0.02 -21.64 11.06
C PRO A 373 -0.42 -20.17 11.20
N HIS A 374 -1.01 -19.80 12.33
CA HIS A 374 -1.58 -18.47 12.61
C HIS A 374 -1.07 -17.87 13.92
N GLY A 375 -0.08 -18.48 14.57
CA GLY A 375 0.70 -17.87 15.65
C GLY A 375 2.18 -17.77 15.28
N LEU A 376 3.01 -17.43 16.25
CA LEU A 376 4.45 -17.15 16.08
C LEU A 376 5.37 -18.27 16.63
N GLY A 377 4.81 -19.35 17.16
CA GLY A 377 5.56 -20.34 17.94
C GLY A 377 5.79 -19.89 19.38
N GLY A 378 6.08 -20.83 20.28
CA GLY A 378 6.24 -20.61 21.71
C GLY A 378 7.64 -20.14 22.14
N ASN A 379 8.00 -20.51 23.37
CA ASN A 379 9.32 -20.24 23.97
C ASN A 379 10.44 -21.03 23.29
N GLY A 380 11.69 -20.61 23.51
CA GLY A 380 12.87 -21.41 23.25
C GLY A 380 12.94 -22.64 24.15
N GLU A 381 13.60 -23.69 23.65
CA GLU A 381 13.89 -24.90 24.40
C GLU A 381 15.34 -25.34 24.19
N GLY A 382 15.91 -26.01 25.21
CA GLY A 382 17.28 -26.53 25.17
C GLY A 382 18.36 -25.47 25.38
N PRO A 383 19.65 -25.86 25.29
CA PRO A 383 20.78 -24.97 25.59
C PRO A 383 20.89 -23.78 24.63
N ASP A 384 20.46 -23.93 23.39
CA ASP A 384 20.50 -22.88 22.38
C ASP A 384 19.26 -21.96 22.41
N GLN A 385 18.28 -22.24 23.29
CA GLN A 385 17.02 -21.52 23.41
C GLN A 385 16.27 -21.36 22.08
N CYS A 386 16.40 -22.33 21.18
CA CYS A 386 15.73 -22.32 19.88
C CYS A 386 14.23 -22.54 20.04
N VAL A 387 13.41 -21.72 19.36
CA VAL A 387 11.97 -21.94 19.27
C VAL A 387 11.72 -23.25 18.50
N PRO A 388 11.09 -24.29 19.09
CA PRO A 388 11.03 -25.62 18.46
C PRO A 388 9.82 -25.81 17.53
N ASN A 389 8.85 -24.88 17.56
CA ASN A 389 7.55 -25.06 16.93
C ASN A 389 7.07 -23.80 16.21
N GLY A 390 5.91 -23.89 15.56
CA GLY A 390 5.34 -22.76 14.86
C GLY A 390 5.96 -22.48 13.49
N PRO A 391 5.43 -21.47 12.78
CA PRO A 391 5.89 -21.13 11.44
C PRO A 391 7.35 -20.66 11.38
N PHE A 392 7.90 -20.21 12.51
CA PHE A 392 9.25 -19.66 12.65
C PHE A 392 10.18 -20.53 13.51
N GLY A 393 9.76 -21.76 13.84
CA GLY A 393 10.58 -22.67 14.63
C GLY A 393 11.82 -23.18 13.88
N ALA A 394 12.76 -23.73 14.65
CA ALA A 394 14.00 -24.32 14.16
C ALA A 394 13.74 -25.34 13.04
N GLY A 395 14.60 -25.31 12.01
CA GLY A 395 14.45 -26.14 10.80
C GLY A 395 13.39 -25.68 9.81
N HIS A 396 12.49 -24.74 10.17
CA HIS A 396 11.46 -24.21 9.26
C HIS A 396 11.73 -22.78 8.79
N TRP A 397 12.51 -22.03 9.55
CA TRP A 397 12.84 -20.64 9.30
C TRP A 397 14.12 -20.27 10.04
N ILE A 398 14.90 -19.37 9.44
CA ILE A 398 16.16 -18.87 10.01
C ILE A 398 16.09 -17.34 9.93
N PRO A 399 16.41 -16.62 11.02
CA PRO A 399 16.58 -15.17 11.00
C PRO A 399 17.61 -14.70 9.97
N SER A 400 17.73 -13.38 9.76
CA SER A 400 18.71 -12.85 8.81
C SER A 400 20.13 -13.28 9.17
N LEU A 401 20.90 -13.69 8.15
CA LEU A 401 22.25 -14.27 8.29
C LEU A 401 23.31 -13.28 8.77
N GLN A 402 22.97 -12.01 8.97
CA GLN A 402 23.93 -11.00 9.40
C GLN A 402 24.51 -11.24 10.80
N PHE A 403 23.88 -12.10 11.61
CA PHE A 403 24.24 -12.34 13.01
C PHE A 403 24.68 -13.77 13.31
N ASN A 404 25.02 -14.58 12.29
CA ASN A 404 25.42 -15.99 12.44
C ASN A 404 24.43 -16.89 13.24
N MET A 405 23.18 -16.46 13.41
CA MET A 405 22.16 -17.23 14.14
C MET A 405 21.66 -18.41 13.31
N THR A 406 21.48 -19.56 13.96
CA THR A 406 21.03 -20.81 13.34
C THR A 406 19.53 -21.04 13.49
N CYS A 407 18.87 -20.37 14.45
CA CYS A 407 17.45 -20.47 14.74
C CYS A 407 16.91 -19.15 15.33
N LEU A 408 15.58 -19.02 15.44
CA LEU A 408 14.94 -18.00 16.27
C LEU A 408 15.08 -18.40 17.73
N THR A 409 15.60 -17.50 18.58
CA THR A 409 15.72 -17.74 20.03
C THR A 409 14.74 -16.87 20.82
N ARG A 410 14.20 -17.43 21.89
CA ARG A 410 13.33 -16.76 22.87
C ARG A 410 13.59 -17.33 24.24
N GLU A 411 13.41 -16.52 25.26
CA GLU A 411 13.58 -16.92 26.66
C GLU A 411 12.53 -16.21 27.51
N PHE A 412 11.29 -16.68 27.43
CA PHE A 412 10.16 -16.08 28.13
C PHE A 412 10.43 -16.03 29.63
N ASN A 413 10.47 -14.81 30.14
CA ASN A 413 10.88 -14.54 31.51
C ASN A 413 9.65 -14.14 32.35
N GLY A 414 9.27 -15.03 33.28
CA GLY A 414 8.12 -14.87 34.16
C GLY A 414 8.26 -13.74 35.18
N CYS A 415 9.50 -13.33 35.48
CA CYS A 415 9.80 -12.22 36.40
C CYS A 415 9.19 -10.90 35.96
N TRP A 416 9.02 -10.73 34.64
CA TRP A 416 8.48 -9.51 34.07
C TRP A 416 6.96 -9.38 34.18
N GLU A 417 6.22 -10.44 34.55
CA GLU A 417 4.74 -10.36 34.66
C GLU A 417 4.27 -9.29 35.65
N ASN A 418 5.06 -9.02 36.70
CA ASN A 418 4.77 -7.98 37.69
C ASN A 418 5.42 -6.63 37.37
N ARG A 419 6.48 -6.60 36.55
CA ARG A 419 7.21 -5.38 36.16
C ARG A 419 6.61 -4.69 34.93
N LEU A 420 5.91 -5.45 34.08
CA LEU A 420 5.22 -4.93 32.90
C LEU A 420 3.94 -4.17 33.28
N PRO A 421 3.62 -3.09 32.54
CA PRO A 421 2.45 -2.28 32.80
C PRO A 421 1.14 -3.04 32.56
N LYS A 422 0.14 -2.72 33.37
CA LYS A 422 -1.24 -3.19 33.22
C LYS A 422 -2.10 -2.14 32.53
N VAL A 423 -3.33 -2.51 32.20
CA VAL A 423 -4.33 -1.63 31.56
C VAL A 423 -4.46 -0.29 32.28
N ALA A 424 -4.52 -0.32 33.62
CA ALA A 424 -4.63 0.88 34.44
C ALA A 424 -3.43 1.83 34.29
N ASP A 425 -2.23 1.30 34.08
CA ASP A 425 -1.01 2.10 33.94
C ASP A 425 -0.96 2.81 32.59
N ARG A 426 -1.33 2.12 31.50
CA ARG A 426 -1.53 2.74 30.19
C ARG A 426 -2.60 3.82 30.25
N ASP A 427 -3.71 3.58 30.94
CA ASP A 427 -4.82 4.54 31.01
C ASP A 427 -4.39 5.81 31.76
N LYS A 428 -3.57 5.69 32.83
CA LYS A 428 -2.93 6.83 33.50
C LYS A 428 -1.96 7.56 32.56
N LEU A 429 -1.12 6.81 31.85
CA LEU A 429 -0.14 7.36 30.90
C LEU A 429 -0.83 8.20 29.80
N LEU A 430 -1.95 7.72 29.26
CA LEU A 430 -2.74 8.43 28.25
C LEU A 430 -3.51 9.64 28.80
N GLN A 431 -3.57 9.82 30.12
CA GLN A 431 -4.21 10.97 30.78
C GLN A 431 -3.22 12.10 31.11
N LEU A 432 -1.91 11.90 30.98
CA LEU A 432 -0.91 12.94 31.25
C LEU A 432 -1.20 14.23 30.44
N PRO A 433 -0.90 15.42 30.98
CA PRO A 433 -1.10 16.68 30.27
C PRO A 433 -0.06 16.83 29.13
N VAL A 434 -0.30 17.74 28.18
CA VAL A 434 0.56 17.87 26.97
C VAL A 434 1.97 18.35 27.32
N GLU A 435 2.09 19.10 28.40
CA GLU A 435 3.32 19.62 28.97
C GLU A 435 4.23 18.49 29.48
N ASP A 436 3.66 17.39 29.96
CA ASP A 436 4.38 16.21 30.48
C ASP A 436 4.71 15.19 29.38
N PHE A 437 4.91 15.65 28.15
CA PHE A 437 5.23 14.77 27.03
C PHE A 437 6.52 13.98 27.24
N GLU A 438 7.54 14.57 27.86
CA GLU A 438 8.80 13.85 28.12
C GLU A 438 8.59 12.67 29.07
N ASN A 439 7.72 12.83 30.07
CA ASN A 439 7.33 11.73 30.96
C ASN A 439 6.52 10.66 30.19
N PHE A 440 5.60 11.08 29.31
CA PHE A 440 4.89 10.15 28.44
C PHE A 440 5.85 9.36 27.54
N GLU A 441 6.79 10.05 26.88
CA GLU A 441 7.77 9.45 25.97
C GLU A 441 8.71 8.49 26.70
N GLY A 442 9.29 8.91 27.83
CA GLY A 442 10.19 8.10 28.63
C GLY A 442 9.51 6.82 29.14
N ASN A 443 8.26 6.91 29.62
CA ASN A 443 7.51 5.72 30.02
C ASN A 443 7.26 4.78 28.84
N VAL A 444 6.94 5.29 27.65
CA VAL A 444 6.74 4.42 26.48
C VAL A 444 8.05 3.78 26.02
N ARG A 445 9.15 4.53 26.00
CA ARG A 445 10.45 4.10 25.48
C ARG A 445 11.25 3.22 26.45
N GLU A 446 11.20 3.50 27.74
CA GLU A 446 12.04 2.80 28.72
C GLU A 446 11.21 1.75 29.46
N TRP A 447 10.05 2.13 30.00
CA TRP A 447 9.24 1.20 30.78
C TRP A 447 8.42 0.20 29.94
N LEU A 448 7.76 0.66 28.87
CA LEU A 448 6.93 -0.20 28.02
C LEU A 448 7.76 -0.96 26.99
N HIS A 449 8.71 -0.29 26.34
CA HIS A 449 9.48 -0.82 25.23
C HIS A 449 10.60 -1.75 25.70
N ASP A 450 11.55 -1.26 26.51
CA ASP A 450 12.73 -2.05 26.90
C ASP A 450 12.34 -3.29 27.71
N ASN A 451 11.48 -3.11 28.72
CA ASN A 451 11.04 -4.24 29.56
C ASN A 451 10.32 -5.31 28.77
N PHE A 452 9.58 -4.95 27.72
CA PHE A 452 8.89 -5.95 26.91
C PHE A 452 9.86 -6.74 26.02
N HIS A 453 10.88 -6.09 25.46
CA HIS A 453 11.98 -6.79 24.78
C HIS A 453 12.68 -7.77 25.72
N MET A 454 13.01 -7.33 26.94
CA MET A 454 13.65 -8.16 27.96
C MET A 454 12.75 -9.30 28.44
N ALA A 455 11.44 -9.09 28.54
CA ALA A 455 10.49 -10.14 28.92
C ALA A 455 10.45 -11.30 27.91
N ILE A 456 10.57 -11.02 26.61
CA ILE A 456 10.63 -12.06 25.58
C ILE A 456 11.98 -12.77 25.58
N GLY A 457 13.07 -12.03 25.84
CA GLY A 457 14.44 -12.53 25.82
C GLY A 457 14.91 -13.02 24.44
N GLY A 458 16.01 -13.76 24.41
CA GLY A 458 16.59 -14.27 23.17
C GLY A 458 16.94 -13.15 22.19
N ILE A 459 16.52 -13.26 20.92
CA ILE A 459 16.85 -12.22 19.93
C ILE A 459 16.16 -10.87 20.22
N MET A 460 15.02 -10.87 20.92
CA MET A 460 14.27 -9.65 21.21
C MET A 460 15.00 -8.75 22.19
N SER A 461 15.86 -9.28 23.06
CA SER A 461 16.68 -8.52 24.01
C SER A 461 18.02 -8.05 23.43
N LEU A 462 18.24 -8.18 22.11
CA LEU A 462 19.46 -7.74 21.43
C LEU A 462 19.16 -6.60 20.45
N ASP A 463 20.20 -5.88 20.01
CA ASP A 463 20.09 -4.86 18.95
C ASP A 463 19.49 -5.41 17.65
N ALA A 464 19.63 -6.73 17.45
CA ALA A 464 19.10 -7.48 16.33
C ALA A 464 17.60 -7.81 16.45
N SER A 465 16.87 -7.28 17.44
CA SER A 465 15.46 -7.59 17.75
C SER A 465 14.51 -7.46 16.55
N SER A 466 14.78 -6.56 15.60
CA SER A 466 14.02 -6.41 14.35
C SER A 466 13.96 -7.67 13.48
N ASN A 467 14.83 -8.65 13.73
CA ASN A 467 14.80 -9.94 13.06
C ASN A 467 13.74 -10.88 13.65
N ALA A 468 13.21 -10.62 14.84
CA ALA A 468 12.09 -11.37 15.42
C ALA A 468 10.76 -11.00 14.74
N PRO A 469 9.87 -11.97 14.45
CA PRO A 469 8.54 -11.69 13.93
C PRO A 469 7.68 -10.75 14.80
N GLU A 470 7.78 -10.90 16.13
CA GLU A 470 7.01 -10.17 17.15
C GLU A 470 7.45 -8.71 17.34
N PHE A 471 8.69 -8.35 16.96
CA PHE A 471 9.19 -6.97 17.01
C PHE A 471 8.21 -6.00 16.36
N TRP A 472 7.72 -6.36 15.17
CA TRP A 472 6.82 -5.53 14.39
C TRP A 472 5.47 -5.31 15.09
N PHE A 473 5.04 -6.25 15.93
CA PHE A 473 3.73 -6.22 16.58
C PHE A 473 3.83 -5.39 17.85
N HIS A 474 4.94 -5.55 18.58
CA HIS A 474 5.30 -4.74 19.72
C HIS A 474 5.44 -3.27 19.33
N HIS A 475 6.26 -2.95 18.32
CA HIS A 475 6.46 -1.57 17.86
C HIS A 475 5.20 -0.95 17.24
N ALA A 476 4.36 -1.73 16.55
CA ALA A 476 3.05 -1.24 16.12
C ALA A 476 2.10 -0.94 17.29
N PHE A 477 2.27 -1.59 18.44
CA PHE A 477 1.49 -1.28 19.63
C PHE A 477 1.98 -0.01 20.33
N LEU A 478 3.30 0.19 20.42
CA LEU A 478 3.86 1.47 20.91
C LEU A 478 3.43 2.64 20.02
N ASP A 479 3.46 2.43 18.69
CA ASP A 479 2.96 3.41 17.72
C ASP A 479 1.45 3.68 17.88
N LYS A 480 0.66 2.66 18.28
CA LYS A 480 -0.76 2.84 18.64
C LYS A 480 -0.89 3.73 19.87
N ILE A 481 -0.14 3.47 20.94
CA ILE A 481 -0.18 4.27 22.18
C ILE A 481 0.15 5.73 21.88
N TRP A 482 1.19 5.98 21.09
CA TRP A 482 1.50 7.34 20.62
C TRP A 482 0.38 7.93 19.75
N THR A 483 -0.20 7.15 18.84
CA THR A 483 -1.35 7.61 18.04
C THR A 483 -2.54 7.99 18.94
N ASP A 484 -2.81 7.23 20.00
CA ASP A 484 -3.91 7.49 20.92
C ASP A 484 -3.66 8.74 21.78
N TRP A 485 -2.41 8.98 22.18
CA TRP A 485 -1.97 10.28 22.73
C TRP A 485 -2.26 11.44 21.77
N GLN A 486 -1.81 11.31 20.52
CA GLN A 486 -1.97 12.35 19.49
C GLN A 486 -3.42 12.63 19.10
N LYS A 487 -4.34 11.66 19.25
CA LYS A 487 -5.78 11.85 18.96
C LYS A 487 -6.47 12.84 19.90
N ARG A 488 -5.87 13.18 21.05
CA ARG A 488 -6.44 14.09 22.05
C ARG A 488 -6.51 15.55 21.60
N GLY A 489 -5.74 15.94 20.57
CA GLY A 489 -5.82 17.29 20.03
C GLY A 489 -4.66 17.66 19.11
N TYR A 490 -4.75 18.85 18.51
CA TYR A 490 -3.70 19.39 17.64
C TYR A 490 -2.38 19.60 18.41
N GLU A 491 -2.44 20.12 19.63
CA GLU A 491 -1.27 20.33 20.50
C GLU A 491 -0.52 19.01 20.77
N PHE A 492 -1.26 17.96 21.15
CA PHE A 492 -0.70 16.61 21.39
C PHE A 492 -0.04 16.00 20.15
N LYS A 493 -0.56 16.28 18.96
CA LYS A 493 -0.07 15.67 17.71
C LYS A 493 1.38 16.07 17.40
N HIS A 494 1.72 17.31 17.66
CA HIS A 494 2.98 17.89 17.24
C HIS A 494 3.93 18.20 18.40
N GLN A 495 3.50 17.94 19.64
CA GLN A 495 4.31 18.14 20.83
C GLN A 495 5.69 17.50 20.66
N TYR A 496 6.73 18.27 21.02
CA TYR A 496 8.16 17.98 20.85
C TYR A 496 8.66 17.91 19.38
N TYR A 497 8.07 17.07 18.53
CA TYR A 497 8.60 16.76 17.19
C TYR A 497 8.48 17.87 16.13
N HIS A 498 7.68 18.91 16.37
CA HIS A 498 7.58 20.05 15.44
C HIS A 498 8.90 20.81 15.26
N ASN A 499 9.77 20.77 16.28
CA ASN A 499 11.07 21.44 16.29
C ASN A 499 12.21 20.55 15.78
N VAL A 500 12.00 19.22 15.68
CA VAL A 500 13.00 18.28 15.19
C VAL A 500 13.04 18.32 13.66
N LYS A 501 14.07 18.98 13.11
CA LYS A 501 14.27 19.14 11.66
C LYS A 501 15.27 18.14 11.06
N THR A 502 15.90 17.32 11.89
CA THR A 502 16.92 16.36 11.46
C THR A 502 16.31 15.24 10.61
N SER A 503 17.14 14.65 9.76
CA SER A 503 16.76 13.45 9.02
C SER A 503 16.79 12.26 9.96
N LEU A 504 15.81 11.37 9.81
CA LEU A 504 15.77 10.12 10.54
C LEU A 504 17.02 9.27 10.21
N PRO A 505 17.74 8.73 11.22
CA PRO A 505 18.93 7.90 11.04
C PRO A 505 18.73 6.81 9.98
N GLY A 506 19.64 6.72 9.01
CA GLY A 506 19.59 5.76 7.90
C GLY A 506 18.45 5.93 6.87
N ALA A 507 17.42 6.72 7.16
CA ALA A 507 16.18 6.76 6.38
C ALA A 507 16.17 7.77 5.23
N LYS A 508 17.02 8.81 5.31
CA LYS A 508 17.08 9.95 4.36
C LYS A 508 15.72 10.66 4.16
N VAL A 509 14.89 10.68 5.20
CA VAL A 509 13.60 11.36 5.26
C VAL A 509 13.47 12.11 6.58
N ASN A 510 12.68 13.17 6.61
CA ASN A 510 12.49 13.99 7.82
C ASN A 510 11.43 13.38 8.75
N GLY A 511 11.70 13.37 10.06
CA GLY A 511 10.80 12.77 11.07
C GLY A 511 9.41 13.40 11.12
N LYS A 512 9.29 14.71 10.83
CA LYS A 512 8.01 15.43 10.79
C LYS A 512 6.99 14.78 9.84
N MET A 513 7.45 14.13 8.78
CA MET A 513 6.60 13.42 7.81
C MET A 513 5.83 12.23 8.42
N PHE A 514 6.25 11.77 9.60
CA PHE A 514 5.66 10.63 10.30
C PHE A 514 4.93 11.05 11.59
N THR A 515 4.87 12.34 11.92
CA THR A 515 4.13 12.80 13.11
C THR A 515 2.61 12.63 12.95
N ASP A 516 2.07 12.72 11.74
CA ASP A 516 0.62 12.58 11.49
C ASP A 516 0.30 11.26 10.77
N GLN A 517 -0.25 10.30 11.50
CA GLN A 517 -0.65 8.99 10.97
C GLN A 517 -1.68 9.09 9.82
N SER A 518 -2.44 10.20 9.79
CA SER A 518 -3.43 10.47 8.74
C SER A 518 -2.82 11.01 7.43
N LYS A 519 -1.55 11.43 7.44
CA LYS A 519 -0.87 12.10 6.33
C LYS A 519 0.57 11.61 6.16
N GLN A 520 0.75 10.31 6.02
CA GLN A 520 2.07 9.74 5.77
C GLN A 520 2.47 9.86 4.28
N PRO A 521 3.77 9.70 3.95
CA PRO A 521 4.26 9.79 2.58
C PRO A 521 3.50 8.86 1.61
N ALA A 522 3.47 9.25 0.34
CA ALA A 522 2.71 8.58 -0.73
C ALA A 522 1.18 8.49 -0.46
N CYS A 523 0.62 9.49 0.24
CA CYS A 523 -0.80 9.55 0.65
C CYS A 523 -1.25 8.31 1.43
N VAL A 524 -0.35 7.68 2.17
CA VAL A 524 -0.75 6.58 3.04
C VAL A 524 -1.42 7.17 4.26
N LYS A 525 -2.62 6.70 4.53
CA LYS A 525 -3.31 6.88 5.82
C LYS A 525 -3.40 5.52 6.49
N VAL A 526 -3.05 5.49 7.77
CA VAL A 526 -3.18 4.32 8.64
C VAL A 526 -4.01 4.72 9.84
N ASP A 527 -5.00 3.92 10.19
CA ASP A 527 -5.73 4.03 11.46
C ASP A 527 -5.48 2.76 12.28
N TYR A 528 -5.71 2.83 13.59
CA TYR A 528 -5.73 1.67 14.47
C TYR A 528 -7.17 1.32 14.81
N ALA A 529 -7.56 0.06 14.61
CA ALA A 529 -8.80 -0.45 15.16
C ALA A 529 -8.66 -0.58 16.68
N GLU A 530 -9.73 -0.23 17.40
CA GLU A 530 -9.80 -0.51 18.83
C GLU A 530 -9.82 -2.02 19.08
N HIS A 531 -9.23 -2.42 20.20
CA HIS A 531 -9.32 -3.81 20.66
C HIS A 531 -10.79 -4.09 21.02
N PRO A 532 -11.43 -5.15 20.48
CA PRO A 532 -12.79 -5.48 20.83
C PRO A 532 -12.87 -5.84 22.33
N LYS A 533 -13.78 -5.19 23.07
CA LYS A 533 -14.07 -5.49 24.48
C LYS A 533 -15.17 -6.56 24.60
N PRO A 534 -15.09 -7.45 25.59
CA PRO A 534 -14.01 -8.41 25.82
C PRO A 534 -14.03 -9.50 24.73
N PHE A 535 -12.86 -9.94 24.27
CA PHE A 535 -12.75 -11.13 23.42
C PHE A 535 -12.86 -12.37 24.32
N GLU A 536 -14.02 -13.02 24.30
CA GLU A 536 -14.19 -14.31 24.98
C GLU A 536 -13.28 -15.36 24.33
N PHE A 537 -12.75 -16.27 25.15
CA PHE A 537 -11.90 -17.38 24.72
C PHE A 537 -12.67 -18.69 24.93
N PRO A 538 -13.48 -19.14 23.96
CA PRO A 538 -14.28 -20.35 24.12
C PRO A 538 -13.41 -21.58 24.36
N GLU A 539 -13.81 -22.43 25.32
CA GLU A 539 -13.05 -23.63 25.71
C GLU A 539 -12.80 -24.58 24.53
N ASP A 540 -13.74 -24.69 23.57
CA ASP A 540 -13.60 -25.55 22.39
C ASP A 540 -12.47 -25.13 21.42
N LYS A 541 -11.86 -23.96 21.64
CA LYS A 541 -10.72 -23.44 20.88
C LYS A 541 -9.37 -23.63 21.58
N PHE A 542 -9.35 -24.26 22.76
CA PHE A 542 -8.12 -24.67 23.41
C PHE A 542 -7.64 -26.02 22.91
N ASN A 543 -6.36 -26.11 22.59
CA ASN A 543 -5.70 -27.38 22.34
C ASN A 543 -4.91 -27.80 23.58
N HIS A 544 -5.54 -28.64 24.40
CA HIS A 544 -4.96 -29.11 25.66
C HIS A 544 -3.75 -30.05 25.49
N LYS A 545 -3.43 -30.48 24.26
CA LYS A 545 -2.20 -31.24 23.97
C LYS A 545 -0.94 -30.37 23.94
N ILE A 546 -1.10 -29.05 23.76
CA ILE A 546 0.01 -28.11 23.79
C ILE A 546 0.39 -27.89 25.26
N LYS A 547 1.68 -27.97 25.58
CA LYS A 547 2.20 -27.68 26.93
C LYS A 547 2.38 -26.17 27.13
N HIS A 548 2.31 -25.72 28.38
CA HIS A 548 2.73 -24.36 28.72
C HIS A 548 4.25 -24.23 28.53
N PRO A 549 4.74 -23.05 28.14
CA PRO A 549 6.17 -22.82 28.07
C PRO A 549 6.79 -22.92 29.47
N THR A 550 7.99 -23.49 29.54
CA THR A 550 8.86 -23.34 30.71
C THR A 550 9.35 -21.89 30.72
N LEU A 551 9.16 -21.18 31.82
CA LEU A 551 9.56 -19.78 31.97
C LEU A 551 10.82 -19.69 32.82
N VAL A 552 11.61 -18.64 32.62
CA VAL A 552 12.59 -18.21 33.64
C VAL A 552 11.81 -17.76 34.88
N GLN A 553 12.16 -18.30 36.04
CA GLN A 553 11.48 -18.06 37.32
C GLN A 553 12.42 -17.45 38.37
N THR A 554 13.73 -17.60 38.20
CA THR A 554 14.74 -16.96 39.05
C THR A 554 15.00 -15.57 38.52
N CYS A 555 14.58 -14.59 39.30
CA CYS A 555 14.79 -13.18 39.03
C CYS A 555 16.00 -12.78 39.87
N ASP A 556 17.13 -12.51 39.23
CA ASP A 556 18.20 -11.83 39.96
C ASP A 556 17.71 -10.40 40.22
N ASP A 557 17.75 -9.99 41.49
CA ASP A 557 17.31 -8.66 41.93
C ASP A 557 18.35 -7.57 41.61
N ASP A 558 19.50 -7.94 41.00
CA ASP A 558 20.69 -7.10 40.83
C ASP A 558 21.10 -6.92 39.34
N ASP A 559 20.20 -6.47 38.47
CA ASP A 559 20.59 -5.89 37.19
C ASP A 559 20.52 -4.35 37.27
N ASP A 560 21.38 -3.77 38.10
CA ASP A 560 22.07 -2.56 37.66
C ASP A 560 22.82 -2.96 36.38
N ILE A 561 22.29 -2.53 35.24
CA ILE A 561 22.87 -2.78 33.92
C ILE A 561 24.28 -2.20 33.92
N ASP A 562 25.27 -3.07 34.10
CA ASP A 562 26.67 -2.73 33.95
C ASP A 562 26.94 -2.57 32.45
N ASP A 563 27.19 -1.33 32.03
CA ASP A 563 27.56 -0.87 30.68
C ASP A 563 28.92 -1.45 30.22
N ASN A 564 29.10 -2.77 30.25
CA ASN A 564 30.36 -3.41 29.88
C ASN A 564 30.17 -4.76 29.19
N VAL A 565 29.54 -4.74 28.01
CA VAL A 565 29.89 -5.67 26.94
C VAL A 565 30.13 -4.91 25.65
N THR A 566 31.20 -4.13 25.62
CA THR A 566 31.90 -3.78 24.37
C THR A 566 32.98 -4.84 24.10
N LYS A 567 32.77 -5.67 23.07
CA LYS A 567 33.78 -6.04 22.07
C LYS A 567 33.22 -6.85 20.92
#